data_AF-A0A497BY89-F1
#
_entry.id   AF-A0A497BY89-F1
#
_cell.length_a   1.000
_cell.length_b   1.000
_cell.length_c   1.000
_cell.angle_alpha   90.00
_cell.angle_beta   90.00
_cell.angle_gamma   90.00
#
_symmetry.space_group_name_H-M   'P 1'
#
loop_
_entity.id
_entity.type
_entity.pdbx_description
1 polymer ?
#
loop_
_entity_poly.entity_id
_entity_poly.type
_entity_poly.pdbx_seq_one_letter_code
_entity_poly.pdbx_strand_id
1 'polypeptide(L)'
;LTLAGATALDLCLSERELSQLARTGSGSASRSIPGGFVEWRAGTDHESSFATSIAGPEHWDLVDYVVLVSGQHKVVGSTSGHQLAGTSPLQAARVADADRRLELCRKALLERDFPVLAEIVEQDSNLMHSVMMTSRPPLYYWEPGTMEIINAVREWREHGLQVCFTIDAGPNVHVLCPGSDAEAVKRRLTSLANIKSILKCTPGGPAWLLEPEISGV
;
A
#
# COMPACT_ATOMS: atom_id res chain seq x y z
N LEU A 1 3.99 -4.24 17.61
CA LEU A 1 5.01 -3.95 18.66
C LEU A 1 4.67 -2.68 19.42
N THR A 2 4.61 -1.51 18.78
CA THR A 2 4.40 -0.21 19.46
C THR A 2 3.21 -0.19 20.41
N LEU A 3 2.00 -0.53 19.95
CA LEU A 3 0.80 -0.57 20.79
C LEU A 3 0.97 -1.52 21.99
N ALA A 4 1.38 -2.76 21.74
CA ALA A 4 1.57 -3.77 22.79
C ALA A 4 2.66 -3.35 23.80
N GLY A 5 3.79 -2.80 23.33
CA GLY A 5 4.88 -2.35 24.18
C GLY A 5 4.53 -1.12 25.01
N ALA A 6 3.85 -0.13 24.42
CA ALA A 6 3.36 1.03 25.16
C ALA A 6 2.37 0.60 26.25
N THR A 7 1.46 -0.31 25.92
CA THR A 7 0.49 -0.84 26.89
C THR A 7 1.17 -1.63 28.01
N ALA A 8 2.14 -2.49 27.69
CA ALA A 8 2.88 -3.28 28.68
C ALA A 8 3.74 -2.41 29.64
N LEU A 9 4.03 -1.17 29.26
CA LEU A 9 4.73 -0.17 30.06
C LEU A 9 3.79 0.82 30.75
N ASP A 10 2.47 0.57 30.71
CA ASP A 10 1.43 1.46 31.25
C ASP A 10 1.47 2.88 30.66
N LEU A 11 1.99 3.03 29.43
CA LEU A 11 2.00 4.30 28.72
C LEU A 11 0.63 4.57 28.10
N CYS A 12 -0.05 5.60 28.59
CA CYS A 12 -1.33 6.06 28.05
C CYS A 12 -1.11 7.00 26.87
N LEU A 13 -0.71 6.45 25.72
CA LEU A 13 -0.45 7.21 24.49
C LEU A 13 -1.72 7.34 23.64
N SER A 14 -1.96 8.52 23.10
CA SER A 14 -2.95 8.76 22.05
C SER A 14 -2.59 8.04 20.74
N GLU A 15 -3.56 7.87 19.84
CA GLU A 15 -3.33 7.30 18.50
C GLU A 15 -2.22 8.05 17.75
N ARG A 16 -2.20 9.38 17.87
CA ARG A 16 -1.16 10.24 17.29
C ARG A 16 0.22 9.90 17.85
N GLU A 17 0.36 9.81 19.16
CA GLU A 17 1.63 9.49 19.83
C GLU A 17 2.11 8.07 19.49
N LEU A 18 1.20 7.10 19.42
CA LEU A 18 1.50 5.75 18.96
C LEU A 18 1.98 5.74 17.51
N SER A 19 1.36 6.54 16.64
CA SER A 19 1.77 6.67 15.24
C SER A 19 3.15 7.31 15.10
N GLN A 20 3.42 8.40 15.85
CA GLN A 20 4.73 9.05 15.93
C GLN A 20 5.81 8.08 16.42
N LEU A 21 5.52 7.29 17.45
CA LEU A 21 6.44 6.30 18.00
C LEU A 21 6.68 5.13 17.03
N ALA A 22 5.63 4.62 16.37
CA ALA A 22 5.78 3.56 15.37
C ALA A 22 6.66 4.00 14.18
N ARG A 23 6.52 5.27 13.76
CA ARG A 23 7.31 5.88 12.68
C ARG A 23 8.82 5.80 12.91
N THR A 24 9.28 5.90 14.16
CA THR A 24 10.73 5.90 14.47
C THR A 24 11.37 4.52 14.30
N GLY A 25 10.60 3.44 14.47
CA GLY A 25 11.05 2.08 14.17
C GLY A 25 10.97 1.76 12.68
N SER A 26 9.85 2.11 12.05
CA SER A 26 9.64 1.98 10.60
C SER A 26 8.62 3.01 10.13
N GLY A 27 9.00 3.85 9.15
CA GLY A 27 8.17 4.96 8.70
C GLY A 27 6.74 4.54 8.32
N SER A 28 6.58 3.45 7.56
CA SER A 28 5.27 2.96 7.14
C SER A 28 4.43 2.35 8.28
N ALA A 29 5.06 1.90 9.38
CA ALA A 29 4.34 1.33 10.52
C ALA A 29 3.44 2.35 11.22
N SER A 30 3.75 3.65 11.08
CA SER A 30 2.88 4.75 11.54
C SER A 30 1.46 4.65 11.00
N ARG A 31 1.29 4.20 9.74
CA ARG A 31 0.00 4.09 9.06
C ARG A 31 -0.81 2.85 9.44
N SER A 32 -0.23 1.91 10.18
CA SER A 32 -0.91 0.71 10.67
C SER A 32 -1.45 0.89 12.10
N ILE A 33 -1.31 2.08 12.69
CA ILE A 33 -1.91 2.41 13.99
C ILE A 33 -3.39 2.78 13.80
N PRO A 34 -3.76 3.82 13.04
CA PRO A 34 -5.15 4.10 12.71
C PRO A 34 -5.72 3.07 11.72
N GLY A 35 -7.06 3.00 11.63
CA GLY A 35 -7.78 2.07 10.77
C GLY A 35 -8.27 2.69 9.46
N GLY A 36 -8.75 1.84 8.56
CA GLY A 36 -9.38 2.24 7.30
C GLY A 36 -8.37 2.79 6.29
N PHE A 37 -8.67 3.96 5.74
CA PHE A 37 -7.84 4.62 4.74
C PHE A 37 -6.99 5.68 5.39
N VAL A 38 -5.66 5.52 5.35
CA VAL A 38 -4.76 6.25 6.23
C VAL A 38 -3.75 7.08 5.44
N GLU A 39 -3.57 8.32 5.88
CA GLU A 39 -2.52 9.22 5.40
C GLU A 39 -1.41 9.34 6.43
N TRP A 40 -0.14 9.29 6.01
CA TRP A 40 0.98 9.75 6.83
C TRP A 40 1.33 11.18 6.44
N ARG A 41 1.16 12.11 7.39
CA ARG A 41 1.59 13.50 7.24
C ARG A 41 3.10 13.59 7.33
N ALA A 42 3.74 14.16 6.30
CA ALA A 42 5.20 14.30 6.28
C ALA A 42 5.70 15.12 7.47
N GLY A 43 5.02 16.23 7.79
CA GLY A 43 5.40 17.16 8.85
C GLY A 43 6.70 17.90 8.57
N THR A 44 7.06 18.81 9.46
CA THR A 44 8.36 19.52 9.46
C THR A 44 9.24 19.11 10.64
N ASP A 45 8.67 18.38 11.60
CA ASP A 45 9.33 17.89 12.81
C ASP A 45 8.70 16.57 13.29
N HIS A 46 9.23 16.01 14.39
CA HIS A 46 8.70 14.77 14.95
C HIS A 46 7.22 14.89 15.32
N GLU A 47 6.81 16.03 15.87
CA GLU A 47 5.47 16.26 16.39
C GLU A 47 4.41 16.35 15.28
N SER A 48 4.75 16.97 14.17
CA SER A 48 3.87 17.19 13.03
C SER A 48 3.84 16.02 12.04
N SER A 49 4.70 15.01 12.21
CA SER A 49 4.80 13.85 11.30
C SER A 49 4.09 12.61 11.86
N PHE A 50 2.83 12.39 11.54
CA PHE A 50 2.06 11.26 12.07
C PHE A 50 1.00 10.81 11.10
N ALA A 51 0.47 9.60 11.30
CA ALA A 51 -0.60 9.07 10.47
C ALA A 51 -1.98 9.33 11.07
N THR A 52 -2.98 9.49 10.21
CA THR A 52 -4.38 9.69 10.60
C THR A 52 -5.30 9.07 9.55
N SER A 53 -6.47 8.56 9.98
CA SER A 53 -7.50 8.07 9.07
C SER A 53 -8.09 9.24 8.26
N ILE A 54 -8.05 9.10 6.94
CA ILE A 54 -8.86 9.90 6.00
C ILE A 54 -10.33 9.47 6.13
N ALA A 55 -10.59 8.17 6.20
CA ALA A 55 -11.92 7.59 6.35
C ALA A 55 -11.87 6.20 7.00
N GLY A 56 -12.99 5.77 7.61
CA GLY A 56 -13.10 4.47 8.28
C GLY A 56 -13.11 3.28 7.32
N PRO A 57 -12.91 2.04 7.82
CA PRO A 57 -12.89 0.82 7.00
C PRO A 57 -14.17 0.61 6.17
N GLU A 58 -15.32 0.98 6.73
CA GLU A 58 -16.64 0.89 6.10
C GLU A 58 -16.91 2.01 5.07
N HIS A 59 -16.01 2.98 4.92
CA HIS A 59 -16.20 4.09 4.01
C HIS A 59 -16.30 3.65 2.56
N TRP A 60 -15.52 2.67 2.12
CA TRP A 60 -15.56 2.20 0.74
C TRP A 60 -15.25 0.71 0.68
N ASP A 61 -16.22 -0.08 0.20
CA ASP A 61 -16.08 -1.52 -0.03
C ASP A 61 -15.11 -1.77 -1.21
N LEU A 62 -13.82 -1.69 -0.90
CA LEU A 62 -12.73 -2.07 -1.79
C LEU A 62 -12.21 -3.45 -1.42
N VAL A 63 -11.79 -4.19 -2.44
CA VAL A 63 -11.11 -5.47 -2.30
C VAL A 63 -9.70 -5.34 -2.87
N ASP A 64 -8.73 -5.82 -2.10
CA ASP A 64 -7.35 -5.97 -2.53
C ASP A 64 -7.04 -7.46 -2.71
N TYR A 65 -6.76 -7.86 -3.95
CA TYR A 65 -6.20 -9.16 -4.24
C TYR A 65 -4.68 -9.06 -4.29
N VAL A 66 -4.00 -9.60 -3.27
CA VAL A 66 -2.55 -9.75 -3.28
C VAL A 66 -2.19 -10.98 -4.11
N VAL A 67 -1.70 -10.75 -5.32
CA VAL A 67 -1.33 -11.78 -6.28
C VAL A 67 0.15 -12.09 -6.11
N LEU A 68 0.44 -13.29 -5.62
CA LEU A 68 1.80 -13.77 -5.41
C LEU A 68 2.39 -14.29 -6.74
N VAL A 69 3.33 -13.54 -7.32
CA VAL A 69 4.05 -13.91 -8.55
C VAL A 69 5.25 -14.79 -8.21
N SER A 70 6.01 -14.39 -7.19
CA SER A 70 7.17 -15.14 -6.71
C SER A 70 7.13 -15.27 -5.19
N GLY A 71 7.64 -16.41 -4.72
CA GLY A 71 7.86 -16.67 -3.30
C GLY A 71 9.33 -16.55 -2.90
N GLN A 72 10.19 -16.15 -3.85
CA GLN A 72 11.61 -15.97 -3.60
C GLN A 72 11.84 -14.74 -2.73
N HIS A 73 12.86 -14.81 -1.88
CA HIS A 73 13.20 -13.71 -0.99
C HIS A 73 13.58 -12.47 -1.80
N LYS A 74 13.21 -11.28 -1.31
CA LYS A 74 13.54 -10.01 -1.98
C LYS A 74 15.05 -9.91 -2.17
N VAL A 75 15.50 -9.74 -3.42
CA VAL A 75 16.94 -9.56 -3.73
C VAL A 75 17.48 -8.29 -3.06
N VAL A 76 16.66 -7.24 -2.97
CA VAL A 76 16.99 -5.97 -2.29
C VAL A 76 15.77 -5.51 -1.48
N GLY A 77 15.95 -5.31 -0.17
CA GLY A 77 14.91 -4.82 0.73
C GLY A 77 14.50 -3.36 0.46
N SER A 78 13.37 -2.94 1.01
CA SER A 78 12.85 -1.58 0.84
C SER A 78 13.78 -0.49 1.37
N THR A 79 14.48 -0.74 2.48
CA THR A 79 15.40 0.24 3.08
C THR A 79 16.59 0.54 2.17
N SER A 80 17.23 -0.49 1.63
CA SER A 80 18.35 -0.31 0.70
C SER A 80 17.88 0.27 -0.63
N GLY A 81 16.70 -0.14 -1.14
CA GLY A 81 16.11 0.49 -2.32
C GLY A 81 15.82 1.98 -2.14
N HIS A 82 15.29 2.37 -0.98
CA HIS A 82 14.98 3.77 -0.67
C HIS A 82 16.24 4.64 -0.63
N GLN A 83 17.36 4.12 -0.10
CA GLN A 83 18.65 4.82 -0.10
C GLN A 83 19.15 5.10 -1.52
N LEU A 84 18.83 4.24 -2.50
CA LEU A 84 19.20 4.43 -3.89
C LEU A 84 18.28 5.40 -4.64
N ALA A 85 17.08 5.70 -4.14
CA ALA A 85 16.10 6.54 -4.83
C ALA A 85 16.70 7.90 -5.26
N GLY A 86 17.49 8.52 -4.38
CA GLY A 86 18.12 9.83 -4.65
C GLY A 86 19.15 9.83 -5.78
N THR A 87 19.62 8.66 -6.24
CA THR A 87 20.53 8.55 -7.38
C THR A 87 19.82 8.56 -8.73
N SER A 88 18.49 8.38 -8.74
CA SER A 88 17.68 8.46 -9.96
C SER A 88 17.44 9.93 -10.34
N PRO A 89 17.56 10.29 -11.63
CA PRO A 89 17.21 11.62 -12.11
C PRO A 89 15.70 11.93 -11.98
N LEU A 90 14.84 10.90 -11.81
CA LEU A 90 13.39 11.06 -11.74
C LEU A 90 12.87 11.36 -10.33
N GLN A 91 13.67 11.09 -9.29
CA GLN A 91 13.21 11.17 -7.91
C GLN A 91 12.80 12.58 -7.50
N ALA A 92 13.54 13.61 -7.93
CA ALA A 92 13.20 15.00 -7.61
C ALA A 92 11.82 15.40 -8.17
N ALA A 93 11.53 15.03 -9.41
CA ALA A 93 10.23 15.28 -10.03
C ALA A 93 9.10 14.50 -9.33
N ARG A 94 9.35 13.23 -8.98
CA ARG A 94 8.38 12.39 -8.26
C ARG A 94 7.99 13.00 -6.91
N VAL A 95 8.96 13.53 -6.17
CA VAL A 95 8.73 14.18 -4.87
C VAL A 95 8.01 15.52 -5.04
N ALA A 96 8.42 16.34 -6.01
CA ALA A 96 7.78 17.63 -6.27
C ALA A 96 6.29 17.51 -6.63
N ASP A 97 5.88 16.41 -7.28
CA ASP A 97 4.49 16.14 -7.66
C ASP A 97 3.68 15.39 -6.58
N ALA A 98 4.30 15.04 -5.43
CA ALA A 98 3.67 14.19 -4.42
C ALA A 98 2.38 14.81 -3.83
N ASP A 99 2.39 16.11 -3.52
CA ASP A 99 1.25 16.79 -2.91
C ASP A 99 0.02 16.79 -3.81
N ARG A 100 0.21 17.07 -5.12
CA ARG A 100 -0.88 17.00 -6.11
C ARG A 100 -1.47 15.60 -6.18
N ARG A 101 -0.63 14.57 -6.22
CA ARG A 101 -1.08 13.18 -6.32
C ARG A 101 -1.78 12.71 -5.05
N LEU A 102 -1.30 13.13 -3.88
CA LEU A 102 -1.95 12.85 -2.61
C LEU A 102 -3.33 13.52 -2.51
N GLU A 103 -3.46 14.77 -2.96
CA GLU A 103 -4.75 15.47 -3.00
C GLU A 103 -5.76 14.76 -3.90
N LEU A 104 -5.34 14.36 -5.11
CA LEU A 104 -6.19 13.60 -6.03
C LEU A 104 -6.61 12.26 -5.46
N CYS A 105 -5.68 11.52 -4.85
CA CYS A 105 -5.97 10.25 -4.18
C CYS A 105 -6.96 10.44 -3.02
N ARG A 106 -6.74 11.44 -2.17
CA ARG A 106 -7.62 11.78 -1.05
C ARG A 106 -9.03 12.12 -1.53
N LYS A 107 -9.16 12.95 -2.56
CA LYS A 107 -10.44 13.32 -3.15
C LYS A 107 -11.17 12.12 -3.74
N ALA A 108 -10.50 11.34 -4.59
CA ALA A 108 -11.07 10.14 -5.20
C ALA A 108 -11.55 9.13 -4.15
N LEU A 109 -10.78 9.00 -3.06
CA LEU A 109 -11.13 8.16 -1.93
C LEU A 109 -12.39 8.63 -1.21
N LEU A 110 -12.47 9.92 -0.87
CA LEU A 110 -13.63 10.49 -0.18
C LEU A 110 -14.90 10.47 -1.06
N GLU A 111 -14.76 10.70 -2.36
CA GLU A 111 -15.87 10.73 -3.33
C GLU A 111 -16.24 9.35 -3.89
N ARG A 112 -15.45 8.31 -3.57
CA ARG A 112 -15.60 6.95 -4.12
C ARG A 112 -15.50 6.90 -5.65
N ASP A 113 -14.65 7.76 -6.23
CA ASP A 113 -14.38 7.81 -7.67
C ASP A 113 -13.30 6.79 -8.04
N PHE A 114 -13.72 5.57 -8.37
CA PHE A 114 -12.78 4.50 -8.71
C PHE A 114 -11.94 4.80 -9.95
N PRO A 115 -12.49 5.34 -11.06
CA PRO A 115 -11.67 5.73 -12.21
C PRO A 115 -10.51 6.66 -11.86
N VAL A 116 -10.75 7.72 -11.07
CA VAL A 116 -9.68 8.64 -10.65
C VAL A 116 -8.71 7.96 -9.68
N LEU A 117 -9.23 7.14 -8.75
CA LEU A 117 -8.38 6.36 -7.83
C LEU A 117 -7.46 5.40 -8.60
N ALA A 118 -8.00 4.71 -9.61
CA ALA A 118 -7.25 3.76 -10.44
C ALA A 118 -6.08 4.42 -11.15
N GLU A 119 -6.32 5.57 -11.77
CA GLU A 119 -5.28 6.32 -12.47
C GLU A 119 -4.16 6.76 -11.53
N ILE A 120 -4.50 7.33 -10.37
CA ILE A 120 -3.49 7.89 -9.45
C ILE A 120 -2.69 6.80 -8.72
N VAL A 121 -3.32 5.67 -8.39
CA VAL A 121 -2.66 4.51 -7.78
C VAL A 121 -1.64 3.91 -8.74
N GLU A 122 -2.03 3.67 -10.00
CA GLU A 122 -1.10 3.14 -11.01
C GLU A 122 0.00 4.15 -11.35
N GLN A 123 -0.33 5.44 -11.39
CA GLN A 123 0.66 6.50 -11.62
C GLN A 123 1.75 6.49 -10.53
N ASP A 124 1.40 6.46 -9.23
CA ASP A 124 2.41 6.43 -8.16
C ASP A 124 3.21 5.12 -8.17
N SER A 125 2.56 3.98 -8.43
CA SER A 125 3.27 2.70 -8.54
C SER A 125 4.31 2.76 -9.67
N ASN A 126 3.92 3.19 -10.86
CA ASN A 126 4.83 3.30 -12.01
C ASN A 126 5.95 4.32 -11.77
N LEU A 127 5.67 5.47 -11.13
CA LEU A 127 6.70 6.44 -10.75
C LEU A 127 7.71 5.83 -9.76
N MET A 128 7.24 5.06 -8.78
CA MET A 128 8.10 4.38 -7.83
C MET A 128 9.07 3.43 -8.54
N HIS A 129 8.54 2.54 -9.38
CA HIS A 129 9.36 1.57 -10.11
C HIS A 129 10.27 2.23 -11.13
N SER A 130 9.84 3.30 -11.80
CA SER A 130 10.69 4.07 -12.72
C SER A 130 11.89 4.69 -12.01
N VAL A 131 11.69 5.24 -10.81
CA VAL A 131 12.79 5.74 -9.97
C VAL A 131 13.76 4.61 -9.66
N MET A 132 13.27 3.46 -9.21
CA MET A 132 14.11 2.29 -8.86
C MET A 132 14.91 1.76 -10.05
N MET A 133 14.29 1.67 -11.24
CA MET A 133 14.95 1.22 -12.46
C MET A 133 16.03 2.20 -12.96
N THR A 134 15.92 3.48 -12.61
CA THR A 134 16.86 4.54 -13.01
C THR A 134 17.83 4.97 -11.92
N SER A 135 17.78 4.33 -10.75
CA SER A 135 18.77 4.45 -9.68
C SER A 135 20.11 3.80 -10.04
N ARG A 136 21.15 4.05 -9.23
CA ARG A 136 22.50 3.51 -9.38
C ARG A 136 22.96 2.79 -8.10
N PRO A 137 23.12 1.45 -8.12
CA PRO A 137 22.77 0.53 -9.22
C PRO A 137 21.26 0.49 -9.48
N PRO A 138 20.84 0.11 -10.70
CA PRO A 138 19.41 -0.01 -11.02
C PRO A 138 18.79 -1.18 -10.27
N LEU A 139 17.54 -1.02 -9.84
CA LEU A 139 16.75 -2.05 -9.19
C LEU A 139 15.53 -2.42 -10.04
N TYR A 140 15.36 -3.71 -10.28
CA TYR A 140 14.23 -4.28 -11.00
C TYR A 140 13.43 -5.18 -10.07
N TYR A 141 12.23 -4.72 -9.70
CA TYR A 141 11.30 -5.50 -8.87
C TYR A 141 10.33 -6.35 -9.69
N TRP A 142 10.02 -5.91 -10.91
CA TRP A 142 9.05 -6.58 -11.76
C TRP A 142 9.62 -7.86 -12.36
N GLU A 143 8.81 -8.90 -12.35
CA GLU A 143 9.06 -10.17 -13.02
C GLU A 143 8.04 -10.37 -14.17
N PRO A 144 8.22 -11.38 -15.05
CA PRO A 144 7.28 -11.63 -16.14
C PRO A 144 5.81 -11.75 -15.67
N GLY A 145 5.55 -12.40 -14.53
CA GLY A 145 4.19 -12.49 -13.98
C GLY A 145 3.63 -11.15 -13.48
N THR A 146 4.49 -10.23 -13.02
CA THR A 146 4.10 -8.85 -12.70
C THR A 146 3.57 -8.16 -13.97
N MET A 147 4.31 -8.28 -15.08
CA MET A 147 3.92 -7.67 -16.36
C MET A 147 2.67 -8.31 -16.97
N GLU A 148 2.49 -9.61 -16.83
CA GLU A 148 1.25 -10.30 -17.22
C GLU A 148 0.04 -9.68 -16.51
N ILE A 149 0.11 -9.49 -15.20
CA ILE A 149 -0.98 -8.90 -14.41
C ILE A 149 -1.21 -7.44 -14.81
N ILE A 150 -0.16 -6.62 -14.98
CA ILE A 150 -0.29 -5.22 -15.42
C ILE A 150 -1.07 -5.13 -16.75
N ASN A 151 -0.68 -5.94 -17.73
CA ASN A 151 -1.31 -5.93 -19.05
C ASN A 151 -2.77 -6.39 -18.96
N ALA A 152 -3.03 -7.45 -18.21
CA ALA A 152 -4.38 -7.98 -18.03
C ALA A 152 -5.30 -6.98 -17.31
N VAL A 153 -4.84 -6.32 -16.23
CA VAL A 153 -5.61 -5.30 -15.51
C VAL A 153 -5.99 -4.13 -16.42
N ARG A 154 -5.06 -3.66 -17.25
CA ARG A 154 -5.33 -2.60 -18.23
C ARG A 154 -6.38 -3.03 -19.25
N GLU A 155 -6.23 -4.22 -19.83
CA GLU A 155 -7.21 -4.77 -20.78
C GLU A 155 -8.59 -4.93 -20.12
N TRP A 156 -8.66 -5.42 -18.89
CA TRP A 156 -9.94 -5.61 -18.19
C TRP A 156 -10.63 -4.28 -17.93
N ARG A 157 -9.86 -3.23 -17.60
CA ARG A 157 -10.36 -1.88 -17.42
C ARG A 157 -10.86 -1.26 -18.72
N GLU A 158 -10.18 -1.48 -19.84
CA GLU A 158 -10.66 -1.07 -21.17
C GLU A 158 -12.01 -1.73 -21.53
N HIS A 159 -12.26 -2.93 -21.01
CA HIS A 159 -13.54 -3.64 -21.15
C HIS A 159 -14.57 -3.31 -20.05
N GLY A 160 -14.35 -2.23 -19.28
CA GLY A 160 -15.32 -1.69 -18.33
C GLY A 160 -15.27 -2.27 -16.92
N LEU A 161 -14.31 -3.14 -16.60
CA LEU A 161 -14.12 -3.64 -15.23
C LEU A 161 -13.40 -2.59 -14.37
N GLN A 162 -13.92 -2.28 -13.17
CA GLN A 162 -13.26 -1.36 -12.25
C GLN A 162 -12.13 -2.08 -11.53
N VAL A 163 -10.94 -1.99 -12.11
CA VAL A 163 -9.73 -2.61 -11.55
C VAL A 163 -8.49 -1.75 -11.80
N CYS A 164 -7.59 -1.73 -10.81
CA CYS A 164 -6.27 -1.15 -10.93
C CYS A 164 -5.21 -2.00 -10.22
N PHE A 165 -3.94 -1.69 -10.44
CA PHE A 165 -2.84 -2.36 -9.77
C PHE A 165 -1.95 -1.38 -8.99
N THR A 166 -1.32 -1.89 -7.94
CA THR A 166 -0.15 -1.27 -7.33
C THR A 166 0.86 -2.34 -6.91
N ILE A 167 2.13 -1.96 -6.88
CA ILE A 167 3.25 -2.87 -6.71
C ILE A 167 4.25 -2.20 -5.76
N ASP A 168 4.57 -2.88 -4.68
CA ASP A 168 5.57 -2.48 -3.69
C ASP A 168 6.99 -2.84 -4.13
N ALA A 169 7.96 -2.81 -3.21
CA ALA A 169 9.31 -3.31 -3.44
C ALA A 169 9.33 -4.86 -3.55
N GLY A 170 8.94 -5.39 -4.72
CA GLY A 170 8.91 -6.81 -5.07
C GLY A 170 8.02 -7.12 -6.28
N PRO A 171 7.93 -8.38 -6.71
CA PRO A 171 7.17 -8.75 -7.92
C PRO A 171 5.67 -8.97 -7.69
N ASN A 172 5.23 -9.06 -6.43
CA ASN A 172 3.83 -9.31 -6.08
C ASN A 172 2.97 -8.07 -6.38
N VAL A 173 1.76 -8.31 -6.87
CA VAL A 173 0.87 -7.26 -7.34
C VAL A 173 -0.35 -7.19 -6.44
N HIS A 174 -0.67 -6.00 -5.95
CA HIS A 174 -1.95 -5.71 -5.34
C HIS A 174 -2.92 -5.30 -6.44
N VAL A 175 -4.01 -6.03 -6.59
CA VAL A 175 -5.05 -5.77 -7.58
C VAL A 175 -6.30 -5.30 -6.86
N LEU A 176 -6.59 -4.01 -7.01
CA LEU A 176 -7.64 -3.32 -6.29
C LEU A 176 -8.88 -3.20 -7.16
N CYS A 177 -10.06 -3.40 -6.57
CA CYS A 177 -11.35 -3.24 -7.23
C CYS A 177 -12.45 -2.93 -6.20
N PRO A 178 -13.59 -2.34 -6.60
CA PRO A 178 -14.77 -2.31 -5.75
C PRO A 178 -15.30 -3.71 -5.47
N GLY A 179 -15.95 -3.91 -4.32
CA GLY A 179 -16.51 -5.19 -3.93
C GLY A 179 -17.49 -5.79 -4.94
N SER A 180 -18.20 -4.94 -5.70
CA SER A 180 -19.09 -5.36 -6.79
C SER A 180 -18.38 -6.10 -7.93
N ASP A 181 -17.10 -5.80 -8.17
CA ASP A 181 -16.30 -6.37 -9.27
C ASP A 181 -15.37 -7.49 -8.80
N ALA A 182 -15.30 -7.74 -7.49
CA ALA A 182 -14.33 -8.63 -6.87
C ALA A 182 -14.35 -10.07 -7.43
N GLU A 183 -15.55 -10.67 -7.59
CA GLU A 183 -15.66 -12.03 -8.14
C GLU A 183 -15.25 -12.11 -9.61
N ALA A 184 -15.56 -11.07 -10.39
CA ALA A 184 -15.12 -10.99 -11.79
C ALA A 184 -13.59 -10.87 -11.89
N VAL A 185 -12.98 -10.02 -11.05
CA VAL A 185 -11.52 -9.86 -10.97
C VAL A 185 -10.85 -11.16 -10.54
N LYS A 186 -11.32 -11.80 -9.46
CA LYS A 186 -10.76 -13.07 -8.95
C LYS A 186 -10.76 -14.17 -10.00
N ARG A 187 -11.87 -14.32 -10.73
CA ARG A 187 -11.99 -15.31 -11.81
C ARG A 187 -10.96 -15.06 -12.91
N ARG A 188 -10.79 -13.81 -13.35
CA ARG A 188 -9.80 -13.47 -14.39
C ARG A 188 -8.36 -13.63 -13.90
N LEU A 189 -8.07 -13.27 -12.65
CA LEU A 189 -6.76 -13.52 -12.04
C LEU A 189 -6.41 -15.00 -12.00
N THR A 190 -7.37 -15.87 -11.65
CA THR A 190 -7.15 -17.32 -11.56
C THR A 190 -6.84 -17.96 -12.93
N SER A 191 -7.17 -17.29 -14.03
CA SER A 191 -6.81 -17.75 -15.38
C SER A 191 -5.41 -17.35 -15.85
N LEU A 192 -4.68 -16.53 -15.08
CA LEU A 192 -3.32 -16.12 -15.43
C LEU A 192 -2.32 -17.25 -15.18
N ALA A 193 -1.30 -17.36 -16.03
CA ALA A 193 -0.38 -18.49 -16.03
C ALA A 193 0.75 -18.35 -14.99
N ASN A 194 1.24 -17.13 -14.74
CA ASN A 194 2.41 -16.89 -13.89
C ASN A 194 2.06 -16.39 -12.48
N ILE A 195 1.00 -16.94 -11.87
CA ILE A 195 0.61 -16.64 -10.48
C ILE A 195 0.72 -17.91 -9.61
N LYS A 196 1.13 -17.74 -8.35
CA LYS A 196 1.24 -18.84 -7.38
C LYS A 196 0.00 -18.98 -6.52
N SER A 197 -0.50 -17.85 -6.02
CA SER A 197 -1.68 -17.79 -5.16
C SER A 197 -2.21 -16.36 -5.08
N ILE A 198 -3.44 -16.25 -4.59
CA ILE A 198 -4.17 -15.00 -4.44
C ILE A 198 -4.66 -14.92 -2.99
N LEU A 199 -4.33 -13.84 -2.29
CA LEU A 199 -4.92 -13.50 -0.99
C LEU A 199 -5.96 -12.41 -1.20
N LYS A 200 -7.13 -12.56 -0.58
CA LYS A 200 -8.19 -11.54 -0.61
C LYS A 200 -8.14 -10.76 0.70
N CYS A 201 -8.04 -9.44 0.59
CA CYS A 201 -8.04 -8.50 1.70
C CYS A 201 -9.14 -7.44 1.50
N THR A 202 -9.57 -6.82 2.60
CA THR A 202 -10.50 -5.69 2.64
C THR A 202 -9.94 -4.62 3.59
N PRO A 203 -10.42 -3.37 3.54
CA PRO A 203 -10.09 -2.35 4.54
C PRO A 203 -10.28 -2.89 5.96
N GLY A 204 -9.26 -2.71 6.80
CA GLY A 204 -9.19 -3.24 8.16
C GLY A 204 -9.27 -2.14 9.21
N GLY A 205 -9.62 -2.53 10.44
CA GLY A 205 -9.65 -1.64 11.61
C GLY A 205 -8.25 -1.20 12.10
N PRO A 206 -8.20 -0.33 13.12
CA PRO A 206 -6.96 0.12 13.72
C PRO A 206 -6.20 -1.01 14.41
N ALA A 207 -4.96 -0.75 14.80
CA ALA A 207 -4.22 -1.64 15.69
C ALA A 207 -5.01 -1.86 17.00
N TRP A 208 -5.10 -3.12 17.43
CA TRP A 208 -5.84 -3.50 18.63
C TRP A 208 -5.08 -4.58 19.41
N LEU A 209 -5.43 -4.72 20.70
CA LEU A 209 -4.87 -5.75 21.58
C LEU A 209 -5.82 -6.94 21.64
N LEU A 210 -5.28 -8.13 21.44
CA LEU A 210 -6.00 -9.35 21.77
C LEU A 210 -6.20 -9.42 23.28
N GLU A 211 -7.41 -9.75 23.71
CA GLU A 211 -7.62 -10.17 25.08
C GLU A 211 -6.79 -11.44 25.31
N PRO A 212 -6.06 -11.55 26.44
CA PRO A 212 -5.36 -12.78 26.74
C PRO A 212 -6.38 -13.91 26.80
N GLU A 213 -6.15 -14.98 26.02
CA GLU A 213 -6.86 -16.23 26.23
C GLU A 213 -6.60 -16.64 27.68
N ILE A 214 -7.63 -16.54 28.53
CA ILE A 214 -7.62 -17.18 29.84
C ILE A 214 -7.74 -18.67 29.56
N SER A 215 -6.62 -19.32 29.24
CA SER A 215 -6.52 -20.77 29.29
C SER A 215 -6.82 -21.16 30.74
N GLY A 216 -7.98 -21.78 30.93
CA GLY A 216 -8.50 -22.16 32.23
C GLY A 216 -7.48 -22.98 33.03
N VAL A 217 -7.49 -22.69 34.33
CA VAL A 217 -6.86 -23.44 35.43
C VAL A 217 -7.01 -24.94 35.29
#